data_AF-A0A2X4W6M7-F1
#
_entry.id   AF-A0A2X4W6M7-F1
#
_cell.length_a   1.000
_cell.length_b   1.000
_cell.length_c   1.000
_cell.angle_alpha   90.00
_cell.angle_beta   90.00
_cell.angle_gamma   90.00
#
_symmetry.space_group_name_H-M   'P 1'
#
loop_
_entity.id
_entity.type
_entity.pdbx_description
1 polymer ?
#
loop_
_entity_poly.entity_id
_entity_poly.type
_entity_poly.pdbx_seq_one_letter_code
_entity_poly.pdbx_strand_id
1 'polypeptide(L)'
;MADKHGAIANGADTVTLTATIQDQYGNFINQGDVAWTISPEASYHLSANNQPTNNEGQSIVTLASDDVVSCKGTATFNGLSKSTATIRFTADTTTEKVDTLNASKTENVVAGKDTITLEATVTDENGHPVADTTVHWGTDNSSGTFQPGDSSVTDSNGVATVTYSATKAVPTLIGAGINQSEKTITVNYIGNADTAKLSNIKPDKTKAVADNTELVTWSVDVKRCEWQYSARYLCKLEQ
;
A
#
# COMPACT_ATOMS: atom_id res chain seq x y z
N MET A 1 9.52 -5.38 -35.49
CA MET A 1 8.69 -6.26 -34.65
C MET A 1 9.36 -6.41 -33.29
N ALA A 2 8.59 -6.71 -32.26
CA ALA A 2 9.12 -7.10 -30.94
C ALA A 2 8.81 -8.59 -30.74
N ASP A 3 9.71 -9.33 -30.10
CA ASP A 3 9.55 -10.76 -29.80
C ASP A 3 8.44 -11.00 -28.75
N LYS A 4 8.35 -10.11 -27.76
CA LYS A 4 7.29 -10.03 -26.76
C LYS A 4 6.79 -8.60 -26.60
N HIS A 5 5.61 -8.44 -25.98
CA HIS A 5 4.94 -7.15 -25.81
C HIS A 5 5.02 -6.61 -24.37
N GLY A 6 5.82 -7.26 -23.52
CA GLY A 6 6.11 -6.76 -22.18
C GLY A 6 7.26 -7.48 -21.50
N ALA A 7 7.78 -6.85 -20.46
CA ALA A 7 8.91 -7.28 -19.64
C ALA A 7 8.81 -6.66 -18.25
N ILE A 8 9.60 -7.14 -17.31
CA ILE A 8 9.68 -6.55 -15.96
C ILE A 8 10.59 -5.32 -15.99
N ALA A 9 10.19 -4.25 -15.30
CA ALA A 9 10.94 -3.01 -15.13
C ALA A 9 12.06 -3.17 -14.08
N ASN A 10 13.05 -4.01 -14.36
CA ASN A 10 14.18 -4.27 -13.45
C ASN A 10 15.55 -3.98 -14.08
N GLY A 11 15.57 -3.31 -15.23
CA GLY A 11 16.80 -3.01 -15.99
C GLY A 11 17.45 -4.22 -16.66
N ALA A 12 16.95 -5.44 -16.45
CA ALA A 12 17.58 -6.68 -16.90
C ALA A 12 16.68 -7.54 -17.79
N ASP A 13 15.36 -7.56 -17.57
CA ASP A 13 14.43 -8.28 -18.44
C ASP A 13 14.27 -7.51 -19.76
N THR A 14 14.66 -8.17 -20.86
CA THR A 14 14.79 -7.53 -22.16
C THR A 14 13.72 -7.97 -23.14
N VAL A 15 13.35 -7.06 -24.04
CA VAL A 15 12.55 -7.30 -25.24
C VAL A 15 13.46 -7.18 -26.46
N THR A 16 13.39 -8.14 -27.38
CA THR A 16 14.15 -8.12 -28.63
C THR A 16 13.37 -7.38 -29.70
N LEU A 17 13.98 -6.35 -30.28
CA LEU A 17 13.43 -5.58 -31.40
C LEU A 17 14.15 -5.96 -32.69
N THR A 18 13.38 -6.24 -33.74
CA THR A 18 13.90 -6.60 -35.05
C THR A 18 13.31 -5.72 -36.14
N ALA A 19 14.15 -5.09 -36.95
CA ALA A 19 13.76 -4.41 -38.18
C ALA A 19 14.30 -5.20 -39.37
N THR A 20 13.43 -5.54 -40.33
CA THR A 20 13.81 -6.24 -41.57
C THR A 20 13.68 -5.27 -42.73
N ILE A 21 14.76 -5.12 -43.48
CA ILE A 21 14.87 -4.12 -44.54
C ILE A 21 14.98 -4.85 -45.88
N GLN A 22 14.04 -4.55 -46.78
CA GLN A 22 14.00 -5.07 -48.14
C GLN A 22 13.75 -3.92 -49.11
N ASP A 23 14.29 -4.03 -50.32
CA ASP A 23 13.94 -3.15 -51.42
C ASP A 23 12.57 -3.48 -52.03
N GLN A 24 12.13 -2.69 -53.01
CA GLN A 24 10.87 -2.90 -53.71
C GLN A 24 10.78 -4.23 -54.49
N TYR A 25 11.91 -4.89 -54.73
CA TYR A 25 12.01 -6.17 -55.42
C TYR A 25 12.13 -7.35 -54.45
N GLY A 26 12.11 -7.09 -53.14
CA GLY A 26 12.21 -8.11 -52.09
C GLY A 26 13.65 -8.52 -51.75
N ASN A 27 14.66 -7.82 -52.25
CA ASN A 27 16.05 -8.11 -51.89
C ASN A 27 16.36 -7.57 -50.49
N PHE A 28 16.95 -8.40 -49.63
CA PHE A 28 17.41 -7.99 -48.31
C PHE A 28 18.60 -7.02 -48.43
N ILE A 29 18.56 -5.95 -47.63
CA ILE A 29 19.66 -4.99 -47.57
C ILE A 29 20.55 -5.36 -46.39
N ASN A 30 21.77 -5.79 -46.67
CA ASN A 30 22.76 -6.18 -45.66
C ASN A 30 23.72 -5.02 -45.35
N GLN A 31 24.24 -4.98 -44.12
CA GLN A 31 25.17 -3.95 -43.64
C GLN A 31 24.61 -2.51 -43.74
N GLY A 32 23.29 -2.35 -43.78
CA GLY A 32 22.62 -1.06 -43.75
C GLY A 32 22.44 -0.58 -42.31
N ASP A 33 22.88 0.64 -42.00
CA ASP A 33 22.76 1.23 -40.66
C ASP A 33 21.31 1.58 -40.32
N VAL A 34 20.78 0.99 -39.25
CA VAL A 34 19.43 1.26 -38.73
C VAL A 34 19.55 1.98 -37.40
N ALA A 35 19.05 3.21 -37.36
CA ALA A 35 18.95 3.98 -36.12
C ALA A 35 17.71 3.57 -35.32
N TRP A 36 17.87 3.41 -34.01
CA TRP A 36 16.82 3.02 -33.09
C TRP A 36 16.57 4.12 -32.06
N THR A 37 15.30 4.45 -31.84
CA THR A 37 14.87 5.36 -30.77
C THR A 37 13.68 4.78 -30.02
N ILE A 38 13.54 5.13 -28.75
CA ILE A 38 12.43 4.71 -27.89
C ILE A 38 11.63 5.96 -27.48
N SER A 39 10.30 5.85 -27.47
CA SER A 39 9.40 6.92 -27.03
C SER A 39 8.24 6.36 -26.19
N PRO A 40 7.79 7.06 -25.14
CA PRO A 40 8.33 8.31 -24.59
C PRO A 40 9.72 8.12 -23.95
N GLU A 41 10.42 9.21 -23.61
CA GLU A 41 11.69 9.16 -22.86
C GLU A 41 11.48 8.62 -21.44
N ALA A 42 12.36 7.73 -21.00
CA ALA A 42 12.41 7.09 -19.68
C ALA A 42 13.81 6.45 -19.48
N SER A 43 14.04 5.78 -18.35
CA SER A 43 15.28 5.02 -18.13
C SER A 43 15.24 3.68 -18.89
N TYR A 44 15.82 3.67 -20.09
CA TYR A 44 15.93 2.49 -20.93
C TYR A 44 17.38 2.06 -21.14
N HIS A 45 17.58 0.75 -21.25
CA HIS A 45 18.83 0.11 -21.65
C HIS A 45 18.65 -0.48 -23.04
N LEU A 46 18.98 0.30 -24.07
CA LEU A 46 19.01 -0.16 -25.46
C LEU A 46 20.42 -0.66 -25.80
N SER A 47 20.53 -1.87 -26.36
CA SER A 47 21.84 -2.47 -26.66
C SER A 47 22.68 -1.66 -27.65
N ALA A 48 22.03 -0.93 -28.56
CA ALA A 48 22.68 -0.02 -29.50
C ALA A 48 21.67 1.00 -30.08
N ASN A 49 22.06 2.26 -30.19
CA ASN A 49 21.26 3.30 -30.86
C ASN A 49 21.36 3.24 -32.39
N ASN A 50 22.40 2.58 -32.92
CA ASN A 50 22.55 2.29 -34.34
C ASN A 50 23.06 0.86 -34.48
N GLN A 51 22.38 0.05 -35.29
CA GLN A 51 22.73 -1.35 -35.49
C GLN A 51 22.58 -1.72 -36.97
N PRO A 52 23.67 -2.16 -37.63
CA PRO A 52 23.61 -2.53 -39.03
C PRO A 52 22.81 -3.82 -39.23
N THR A 53 22.23 -3.97 -40.42
CA THR A 53 21.55 -5.21 -40.80
C THR A 53 22.53 -6.37 -40.99
N ASN A 54 22.14 -7.56 -40.57
CA ASN A 54 22.84 -8.81 -40.82
C ASN A 54 22.64 -9.29 -42.28
N ASN A 55 23.10 -10.52 -42.59
CA ASN A 55 23.01 -11.10 -43.93
C ASN A 55 21.57 -11.42 -44.39
N GLU A 56 20.61 -11.37 -43.48
CA GLU A 56 19.18 -11.58 -43.72
C GLU A 56 18.42 -10.24 -43.76
N GLY A 57 19.13 -9.12 -43.87
CA GLY A 57 18.56 -7.78 -43.86
C GLY A 57 17.93 -7.39 -42.52
N GLN A 58 18.31 -8.01 -41.41
CA GLN A 58 17.74 -7.76 -40.09
C GLN A 58 18.68 -6.94 -39.20
N SER A 59 18.19 -5.84 -38.66
CA SER A 59 18.82 -5.12 -37.54
C SER A 59 18.13 -5.53 -36.24
N ILE A 60 18.90 -6.00 -35.27
CA ILE A 60 18.39 -6.61 -34.03
C ILE A 60 19.03 -5.91 -32.83
N VAL A 61 18.19 -5.38 -31.93
CA VAL A 61 18.61 -4.75 -30.67
C VAL A 61 17.77 -5.29 -29.53
N THR A 62 18.29 -5.23 -28.29
CA THR A 62 17.52 -5.54 -27.09
C THR A 62 17.22 -4.27 -26.31
N LEU A 63 16.06 -4.25 -25.66
CA LEU A 63 15.55 -3.15 -24.85
C LEU A 63 15.16 -3.65 -23.47
N ALA A 64 15.77 -3.12 -22.42
CA ALA A 64 15.30 -3.22 -21.03
C ALA A 64 14.87 -1.84 -20.51
N SER A 65 14.17 -1.79 -19.39
CA SER A 65 13.82 -0.55 -18.70
C SER A 65 13.96 -0.70 -17.19
N ASP A 66 14.41 0.36 -16.53
CA ASP A 66 14.29 0.47 -15.09
C ASP A 66 12.90 0.97 -14.70
N ASP A 67 12.19 1.69 -15.58
CA ASP A 67 10.91 2.33 -15.26
C ASP A 67 9.70 1.45 -15.63
N VAL A 68 8.63 1.54 -14.83
CA VAL A 68 7.31 1.00 -15.21
C VAL A 68 6.68 1.92 -16.25
N VAL A 69 6.73 1.52 -17.52
CA VAL A 69 6.36 2.39 -18.65
C VAL A 69 5.81 1.62 -19.84
N SER A 70 4.91 2.25 -20.60
CA SER A 70 4.51 1.79 -21.92
C SER A 70 5.25 2.57 -23.01
N CYS A 71 5.97 1.88 -23.88
CA CYS A 71 6.84 2.49 -24.88
C CYS A 71 6.69 1.88 -26.27
N LYS A 72 7.30 2.54 -27.26
CA LYS A 72 7.46 2.03 -28.63
C LYS A 72 8.89 2.27 -29.10
N GLY A 73 9.53 1.22 -29.60
CA GLY A 73 10.78 1.34 -30.37
C GLY A 73 10.50 1.70 -31.82
N THR A 74 11.28 2.63 -32.38
CA THR A 74 11.21 3.07 -33.77
C THR A 74 12.55 2.82 -34.46
N ALA A 75 12.51 2.05 -35.54
CA ALA A 75 13.65 1.82 -36.42
C ALA A 75 13.59 2.82 -37.59
N THR A 76 14.73 3.42 -37.93
CA THR A 76 14.85 4.37 -39.04
C THR A 76 16.00 3.96 -39.97
N PHE A 77 15.71 3.83 -41.25
CA PHE A 77 16.67 3.50 -42.31
C PHE A 77 16.46 4.46 -43.50
N ASN A 78 17.49 5.19 -43.92
CA ASN A 78 17.42 6.17 -45.01
C ASN A 78 16.22 7.13 -44.93
N GLY A 79 15.91 7.61 -43.72
CA GLY A 79 14.79 8.54 -43.47
C GLY A 79 13.40 7.89 -43.43
N LEU A 80 13.29 6.58 -43.65
CA LEU A 80 12.06 5.82 -43.48
C LEU A 80 12.00 5.24 -42.07
N SER A 81 10.93 5.53 -41.34
CA SER A 81 10.75 5.08 -39.96
C SER A 81 9.55 4.15 -39.80
N LYS A 82 9.70 3.14 -38.95
CA LYS A 82 8.59 2.26 -38.54
C LYS A 82 8.69 1.93 -37.06
N SER A 83 7.58 2.10 -36.35
CA SER A 83 7.49 1.77 -34.94
C SER A 83 6.98 0.35 -34.70
N THR A 84 7.36 -0.19 -33.56
CA THR A 84 6.83 -1.43 -32.99
C THR A 84 5.40 -1.24 -32.47
N ALA A 85 4.74 -2.35 -32.14
CA ALA A 85 3.56 -2.30 -31.27
C ALA A 85 3.97 -1.80 -29.87
N THR A 86 2.99 -1.41 -29.05
CA THR A 86 3.27 -0.99 -27.67
C THR A 86 3.90 -2.12 -26.87
N ILE A 87 5.02 -1.82 -26.22
CA ILE A 87 5.72 -2.68 -25.25
C ILE A 87 5.41 -2.13 -23.86
N ARG A 88 5.13 -3.00 -22.89
CA ARG A 88 4.85 -2.60 -21.50
C ARG A 88 5.89 -3.17 -20.55
N PHE A 89 6.61 -2.29 -19.88
CA PHE A 89 7.42 -2.64 -18.71
C PHE A 89 6.55 -2.50 -17.47
N THR A 90 6.45 -3.56 -16.67
CA THR A 90 5.60 -3.62 -15.47
C THR A 90 6.43 -3.87 -14.22
N ALA A 91 5.90 -3.48 -13.05
CA ALA A 91 6.54 -3.76 -11.76
C ALA A 91 6.70 -5.28 -11.54
N ASP A 92 7.67 -5.66 -10.74
CA ASP A 92 7.93 -7.07 -10.44
C ASP A 92 7.02 -7.59 -9.32
N THR A 93 5.91 -8.22 -9.71
CA THR A 93 4.98 -8.85 -8.76
C THR A 93 5.59 -9.99 -7.93
N THR A 94 6.73 -10.54 -8.33
CA THR A 94 7.37 -11.65 -7.59
C THR A 94 8.21 -11.16 -6.41
N THR A 95 8.60 -9.88 -6.42
CA THR A 95 9.39 -9.24 -5.36
C THR A 95 8.59 -8.17 -4.60
N GLU A 96 7.26 -8.16 -4.76
CA GLU A 96 6.36 -7.22 -4.10
C GLU A 96 6.42 -7.33 -2.56
N LYS A 97 6.35 -6.19 -1.89
CA LYS A 97 6.43 -6.05 -0.43
C LYS A 97 5.53 -4.92 0.06
N VAL A 98 5.09 -4.99 1.31
CA VAL A 98 4.45 -3.85 1.97
C VAL A 98 5.54 -2.84 2.37
N ASP A 99 5.63 -1.75 1.64
CA ASP A 99 6.63 -0.70 1.83
C ASP A 99 6.27 0.25 2.96
N THR A 100 4.99 0.64 3.05
CA THR A 100 4.49 1.48 4.14
C THR A 100 3.10 1.04 4.60
N LEU A 101 2.76 1.37 5.85
CA LEU A 101 1.44 1.20 6.44
C LEU A 101 1.15 2.42 7.32
N ASN A 102 0.04 3.11 7.04
CA ASN A 102 -0.37 4.31 7.75
C ASN A 102 -1.84 4.23 8.19
N ALA A 103 -2.18 4.94 9.27
CA ALA A 103 -3.55 5.15 9.71
C ALA A 103 -3.90 6.64 9.74
N SER A 104 -5.15 6.98 9.46
CA SER A 104 -5.65 8.36 9.57
C SER A 104 -5.62 8.89 11.01
N LYS A 105 -5.60 7.99 12.01
CA LYS A 105 -5.52 8.31 13.44
C LYS A 105 -4.97 7.12 14.22
N THR A 106 -3.98 7.35 15.07
CA THR A 106 -3.35 6.30 15.92
C THR A 106 -3.62 6.48 17.41
N GLU A 107 -4.06 7.66 17.84
CA GLU A 107 -4.27 8.01 19.25
C GLU A 107 -5.67 8.57 19.49
N ASN A 108 -6.19 8.35 20.70
CA ASN A 108 -7.51 8.84 21.11
C ASN A 108 -8.64 8.39 20.17
N VAL A 109 -8.55 7.19 19.59
CA VAL A 109 -9.60 6.61 18.74
C VAL A 109 -10.72 6.10 19.63
N VAL A 110 -11.94 6.62 19.49
CA VAL A 110 -13.03 6.28 20.41
C VAL A 110 -13.67 4.95 20.01
N ALA A 111 -13.53 3.92 20.86
CA ALA A 111 -14.08 2.59 20.62
C ALA A 111 -15.62 2.62 20.50
N GLY A 112 -16.15 1.91 19.50
CA GLY A 112 -17.58 1.84 19.18
C GLY A 112 -18.16 3.12 18.57
N LYS A 113 -17.30 4.09 18.19
CA LYS A 113 -17.72 5.37 17.59
C LYS A 113 -16.86 5.75 16.39
N ASP A 114 -15.54 5.79 16.58
CA ASP A 114 -14.61 6.22 15.54
C ASP A 114 -14.34 5.06 14.56
N THR A 115 -14.21 5.42 13.29
CA THR A 115 -13.67 4.57 12.22
C THR A 115 -12.42 5.24 11.68
N ILE A 116 -11.35 4.48 11.49
CA ILE A 116 -10.09 4.96 10.91
C ILE A 116 -9.92 4.44 9.49
N THR A 117 -9.16 5.14 8.68
CA THR A 117 -8.72 4.69 7.36
C THR A 117 -7.29 4.19 7.47
N LEU A 118 -7.01 3.04 6.86
CA LEU A 118 -5.71 2.42 6.76
C LEU A 118 -5.26 2.43 5.30
N GLU A 119 -4.00 2.78 5.06
CA GLU A 119 -3.38 2.81 3.74
C GLU A 119 -2.06 2.04 3.78
N ALA A 120 -1.95 1.00 2.95
CA ALA A 120 -0.74 0.23 2.75
C ALA A 120 -0.21 0.49 1.34
N THR A 121 1.06 0.88 1.21
CA THR A 121 1.72 1.01 -0.10
C THR A 121 2.53 -0.23 -0.38
N VAL A 122 2.32 -0.84 -1.54
CA VAL A 122 3.05 -2.01 -2.03
C VAL A 122 3.99 -1.58 -3.15
N THR A 123 5.25 -1.97 -3.02
CA THR A 123 6.27 -1.76 -4.06
C THR A 123 7.02 -3.05 -4.36
N ASP A 124 7.67 -3.14 -5.51
CA ASP A 124 8.64 -4.19 -5.81
C ASP A 124 10.01 -3.91 -5.14
N GLU A 125 11.00 -4.79 -5.36
CA GLU A 125 12.35 -4.60 -4.79
C GLU A 125 13.02 -3.29 -5.25
N ASN A 126 12.73 -2.86 -6.48
CA ASN A 126 13.27 -1.63 -7.09
C ASN A 126 12.50 -0.37 -6.68
N GLY A 127 11.42 -0.51 -5.90
CA GLY A 127 10.61 0.60 -5.41
C GLY A 127 9.50 1.03 -6.38
N HIS A 128 9.18 0.24 -7.40
CA HIS A 128 8.04 0.53 -8.27
C HIS A 128 6.73 0.18 -7.58
N PRO A 129 5.72 1.06 -7.64
CA PRO A 129 4.39 0.72 -7.16
C PRO A 129 3.80 -0.50 -7.87
N VAL A 130 3.24 -1.44 -7.10
CA VAL A 130 2.60 -2.65 -7.64
C VAL A 130 1.09 -2.52 -7.55
N ALA A 131 0.45 -2.29 -8.70
CA ALA A 131 -0.99 -2.17 -8.84
C ALA A 131 -1.69 -3.53 -8.94
N ASP A 132 -3.01 -3.54 -8.71
CA ASP A 132 -3.89 -4.70 -8.91
C ASP A 132 -3.51 -5.95 -8.09
N THR A 133 -2.82 -5.76 -6.96
CA THR A 133 -2.42 -6.86 -6.05
C THR A 133 -3.22 -6.82 -4.75
N THR A 134 -3.44 -7.99 -4.14
CA THR A 134 -4.29 -8.12 -2.95
C THR A 134 -3.47 -8.01 -1.67
N VAL A 135 -3.80 -7.02 -0.84
CA VAL A 135 -3.27 -6.84 0.52
C VAL A 135 -4.25 -7.44 1.51
N HIS A 136 -3.73 -8.25 2.44
CA HIS A 136 -4.49 -8.85 3.53
C HIS A 136 -4.29 -8.06 4.82
N TRP A 137 -5.38 -7.72 5.49
CA TRP A 137 -5.40 -6.94 6.72
C TRP A 137 -5.59 -7.85 7.92
N GLY A 138 -4.86 -7.57 9.00
CA GLY A 138 -4.90 -8.35 10.24
C GLY A 138 -5.01 -7.47 11.47
N THR A 139 -5.60 -7.98 12.54
CA THR A 139 -5.58 -7.31 13.84
C THR A 139 -5.57 -8.30 14.99
N ASP A 140 -4.97 -7.90 16.12
CA ASP A 140 -5.03 -8.64 17.39
C ASP A 140 -6.30 -8.34 18.21
N ASN A 141 -7.02 -7.27 17.90
CA ASN A 141 -8.22 -6.89 18.62
C ASN A 141 -9.42 -7.69 18.11
N SER A 142 -9.81 -8.70 18.88
CA SER A 142 -10.99 -9.55 18.63
C SER A 142 -12.33 -8.82 18.42
N SER A 143 -12.42 -7.53 18.77
CA SER A 143 -13.62 -6.71 18.54
C SER A 143 -13.53 -5.82 17.30
N GLY A 144 -12.41 -5.90 16.59
CA GLY A 144 -12.10 -5.16 15.38
C GLY A 144 -12.87 -5.66 14.17
N THR A 145 -13.11 -4.78 13.22
CA THR A 145 -13.74 -5.12 11.94
C THR A 145 -13.17 -4.23 10.86
N PHE A 146 -12.73 -4.86 9.77
CA PHE A 146 -12.36 -4.19 8.53
C PHE A 146 -13.59 -4.06 7.63
N GLN A 147 -13.72 -2.94 6.91
CA GLN A 147 -14.73 -2.78 5.85
C GLN A 147 -14.09 -2.34 4.53
N PRO A 148 -14.51 -2.91 3.38
CA PRO A 148 -15.63 -3.86 3.23
C PRO A 148 -15.29 -5.33 3.58
N GLY A 149 -14.04 -5.64 3.86
CA GLY A 149 -13.55 -6.96 4.25
C GLY A 149 -12.11 -6.88 4.75
N ASP A 150 -11.49 -8.01 5.05
CA ASP A 150 -10.12 -8.16 5.54
C ASP A 150 -9.07 -8.21 4.41
N SER A 151 -9.45 -7.80 3.20
CA SER A 151 -8.54 -7.61 2.08
C SER A 151 -8.94 -6.40 1.25
N SER A 152 -7.97 -5.73 0.63
CA SER A 152 -8.22 -4.75 -0.43
C SER A 152 -7.16 -4.84 -1.52
N VAL A 153 -7.49 -4.31 -2.70
CA VAL A 153 -6.62 -4.36 -3.89
C VAL A 153 -5.91 -3.02 -4.04
N THR A 154 -4.64 -3.04 -4.41
CA THR A 154 -3.85 -1.83 -4.66
C THR A 154 -4.32 -1.08 -5.91
N ASP A 155 -4.32 0.25 -5.85
CA ASP A 155 -4.57 1.11 -7.00
C ASP A 155 -3.34 1.24 -7.91
N SER A 156 -3.42 2.12 -8.93
CA SER A 156 -2.30 2.37 -9.85
C SER A 156 -1.04 2.95 -9.19
N ASN A 157 -1.16 3.47 -7.97
CA ASN A 157 -0.05 3.98 -7.16
C ASN A 157 0.43 2.94 -6.14
N GLY A 158 -0.01 1.69 -6.25
CA GLY A 158 0.34 0.61 -5.34
C GLY A 158 -0.31 0.76 -3.96
N VAL A 159 -1.35 1.57 -3.80
CA VAL A 159 -1.98 1.82 -2.49
C VAL A 159 -3.23 0.98 -2.31
N ALA A 160 -3.25 0.15 -1.28
CA ALA A 160 -4.44 -0.55 -0.81
C ALA A 160 -5.04 0.20 0.39
N THR A 161 -6.34 0.48 0.34
CA THR A 161 -7.06 1.21 1.39
C THR A 161 -8.13 0.33 2.03
N VAL A 162 -8.30 0.42 3.34
CA VAL A 162 -9.41 -0.21 4.07
C VAL A 162 -9.84 0.69 5.23
N THR A 163 -11.06 0.50 5.74
CA THR A 163 -11.50 1.15 6.98
C THR A 163 -11.53 0.15 8.12
N TYR A 164 -11.26 0.64 9.34
CA TYR A 164 -11.19 -0.18 10.54
C TYR A 164 -11.91 0.47 11.71
N SER A 165 -12.66 -0.33 12.46
CA SER A 165 -13.33 0.08 13.69
C SER A 165 -13.26 -1.04 14.72
N ALA A 166 -13.33 -0.69 16.01
CA ALA A 166 -13.31 -1.66 17.10
C ALA A 166 -14.24 -1.19 18.23
N THR A 167 -14.81 -2.14 18.99
CA THR A 167 -15.72 -1.82 20.12
C THR A 167 -15.08 -1.94 21.50
N LYS A 168 -13.89 -2.56 21.60
CA LYS A 168 -13.07 -2.58 22.81
C LYS A 168 -11.96 -1.53 22.76
N ALA A 169 -11.78 -0.83 23.88
CA ALA A 169 -10.78 0.20 24.06
C ALA A 169 -9.47 -0.42 24.59
N VAL A 170 -8.69 -0.98 23.66
CA VAL A 170 -7.40 -1.59 23.94
C VAL A 170 -6.37 -1.11 22.90
N PRO A 171 -5.07 -1.03 23.26
CA PRO A 171 -4.02 -0.92 22.25
C PRO A 171 -4.19 -2.05 21.24
N THR A 172 -4.25 -1.69 19.96
CA THR A 172 -4.59 -2.61 18.87
C THR A 172 -3.44 -2.61 17.88
N LEU A 173 -2.85 -3.79 17.63
CA LEU A 173 -1.92 -4.00 16.54
C LEU A 173 -2.72 -4.29 15.27
N ILE A 174 -2.43 -3.56 14.20
CA ILE A 174 -3.04 -3.74 12.88
C ILE A 174 -1.93 -4.02 11.88
N GLY A 175 -2.07 -5.10 11.12
CA GLY A 175 -1.14 -5.54 10.10
C GLY A 175 -1.70 -5.38 8.68
N ALA A 176 -0.80 -5.16 7.74
CA ALA A 176 -1.04 -5.30 6.30
C ALA A 176 0.04 -6.24 5.75
N GLY A 177 -0.37 -7.28 5.04
CA GLY A 177 0.50 -8.32 4.53
C GLY A 177 0.27 -8.65 3.06
N ILE A 178 1.36 -8.97 2.37
CA ILE A 178 1.39 -9.49 1.02
C ILE A 178 2.52 -10.51 0.88
N ASN A 179 2.22 -11.70 0.34
CA ASN A 179 3.16 -12.82 0.27
C ASN A 179 3.88 -13.09 1.61
N GLN A 180 5.19 -12.87 1.67
CA GLN A 180 6.03 -13.03 2.88
C GLN A 180 6.43 -11.69 3.51
N SER A 181 5.80 -10.59 3.10
CA SER A 181 6.03 -9.24 3.62
C SER A 181 4.85 -8.78 4.47
N GLU A 182 5.14 -8.18 5.62
CA GLU A 182 4.15 -7.60 6.51
C GLU A 182 4.67 -6.31 7.14
N LYS A 183 3.77 -5.34 7.34
CA LYS A 183 3.99 -4.23 8.27
C LYS A 183 2.86 -4.14 9.27
N THR A 184 3.19 -3.63 10.45
CA THR A 184 2.24 -3.42 11.53
C THR A 184 2.31 -2.00 12.06
N ILE A 185 1.17 -1.51 12.56
CA ILE A 185 1.04 -0.25 13.29
C ILE A 185 0.21 -0.48 14.55
N THR A 186 0.45 0.33 15.58
CA THR A 186 -0.34 0.31 16.81
C THR A 186 -1.31 1.48 16.83
N VAL A 187 -2.59 1.19 17.11
CA VAL A 187 -3.66 2.17 17.29
C VAL A 187 -4.23 2.05 18.70
N ASN A 188 -4.22 3.17 19.42
CA ASN A 188 -4.69 3.26 20.80
C ASN A 188 -6.16 3.69 20.84
N TYR A 189 -7.03 2.71 21.14
CA TYR A 189 -8.44 2.94 21.36
C TYR A 189 -8.75 3.33 22.81
N ILE A 190 -9.60 4.34 22.98
CA ILE A 190 -10.10 4.82 24.28
C ILE A 190 -11.59 4.57 24.42
N GLY A 191 -12.07 4.47 25.67
CA GLY A 191 -13.48 4.25 25.96
C GLY A 191 -14.36 5.42 25.54
N ASN A 192 -15.59 5.12 25.10
CA ASN A 192 -16.59 6.12 24.76
C ASN A 192 -17.27 6.69 26.03
N ALA A 193 -17.00 7.96 26.32
CA ALA A 193 -17.58 8.67 27.46
C ALA A 193 -19.10 8.90 27.32
N ASP A 194 -19.61 9.05 26.09
CA ASP A 194 -21.02 9.32 25.81
C ASP A 194 -21.91 8.14 26.24
N THR A 195 -21.34 6.94 26.29
CA THR A 195 -22.03 5.70 26.68
C THR A 195 -21.63 5.18 28.05
N ALA A 196 -20.86 5.96 28.82
CA ALA A 196 -20.37 5.54 30.13
C ALA A 196 -21.54 5.29 31.10
N LYS A 197 -21.40 4.26 31.95
CA LYS A 197 -22.37 3.94 33.01
C LYS A 197 -21.68 3.91 34.37
N LEU A 198 -22.36 4.45 35.37
CA LEU A 198 -21.97 4.34 36.77
C LEU A 198 -22.51 3.04 37.36
N SER A 199 -21.70 2.38 38.17
CA SER A 199 -22.08 1.15 38.88
C SER A 199 -21.46 1.10 40.26
N ASN A 200 -22.00 0.26 41.15
CA ASN A 200 -21.45 -0.01 42.48
C ASN A 200 -21.20 1.25 43.33
N ILE A 201 -22.20 2.13 43.42
CA ILE A 201 -22.15 3.20 44.42
C ILE A 201 -22.24 2.54 45.80
N LYS A 202 -21.15 2.59 46.57
CA LYS A 202 -21.09 2.02 47.92
C LYS A 202 -20.61 3.06 48.91
N PRO A 203 -21.34 3.28 50.02
CA PRO A 203 -20.78 4.01 51.14
C PRO A 203 -19.75 3.13 51.86
N ASP A 204 -18.71 3.75 52.39
CA ASP A 204 -17.75 3.09 53.28
C ASP A 204 -18.40 2.57 54.58
N LYS A 205 -19.50 3.21 55.01
CA LYS A 205 -20.36 2.77 56.11
C LYS A 205 -21.79 3.28 55.94
N THR A 206 -22.77 2.52 56.45
CA THR A 206 -24.21 2.86 56.36
C THR A 206 -24.75 3.58 57.58
N LYS A 207 -23.89 3.87 58.57
CA LYS A 207 -24.22 4.61 59.80
C LYS A 207 -23.04 5.50 60.19
N ALA A 208 -23.33 6.70 60.66
CA ALA A 208 -22.39 7.66 61.22
C ALA A 208 -23.06 8.46 62.34
N VAL A 209 -22.28 8.98 63.28
CA VAL A 209 -22.70 9.85 64.37
C VAL A 209 -22.97 11.26 63.82
N ALA A 210 -24.09 11.87 64.22
CA ALA A 210 -24.47 13.22 63.81
C ALA A 210 -23.73 14.30 64.63
N ASP A 211 -22.39 14.31 64.55
CA ASP A 211 -21.51 15.19 65.34
C ASP A 211 -20.68 16.17 64.48
N ASN A 212 -20.96 16.26 63.17
CA ASN A 212 -20.18 17.03 62.17
C ASN A 212 -18.68 16.67 62.11
N THR A 213 -18.28 15.55 62.69
CA THR A 213 -16.89 15.07 62.76
C THR A 213 -16.76 13.75 62.00
N GLU A 214 -17.76 12.87 62.06
CA GLU A 214 -17.76 11.61 61.33
C GLU A 214 -18.25 11.75 59.88
N LEU A 215 -17.40 11.39 58.91
CA LEU A 215 -17.71 11.44 57.47
C LEU A 215 -18.10 10.06 56.93
N VAL A 216 -19.06 10.02 55.99
CA VAL A 216 -19.36 8.87 55.13
C VAL A 216 -18.79 9.14 53.74
N THR A 217 -17.90 8.28 53.26
CA THR A 217 -17.28 8.38 51.94
C THR A 217 -17.96 7.44 50.96
N TRP A 218 -18.38 7.95 49.81
CA TRP A 218 -18.97 7.15 48.75
C TRP A 218 -17.91 6.85 47.69
N SER A 219 -17.81 5.58 47.28
CA SER A 219 -17.02 5.16 46.13
C SER A 219 -17.94 4.68 45.02
N VAL A 220 -17.59 5.00 43.76
CA VAL A 220 -18.32 4.55 42.57
C VAL A 220 -17.35 3.96 41.57
N ASP A 221 -17.72 2.79 41.02
CA ASP A 221 -17.00 2.18 39.91
C ASP A 221 -17.54 2.76 38.60
N VAL A 222 -16.71 3.53 37.89
CA VAL A 222 -17.03 4.03 36.56
C VAL A 222 -16.56 3.00 35.54
N LYS A 223 -17.51 2.27 34.92
CA LYS A 223 -17.16 1.28 33.90
C LYS A 223 -16.99 1.98 32.54
N ARG A 224 -15.75 2.38 32.24
CA ARG A 224 -15.30 2.65 30.85
C ARG A 224 -14.99 1.30 30.19
N CYS A 225 -15.17 1.16 28.88
CA CYS A 225 -14.53 0.04 28.18
C CYS A 225 -13.02 0.11 28.50
N GLU A 226 -12.59 -0.89 29.29
CA GLU A 226 -11.26 -1.20 29.82
C GLU A 226 -10.29 -0.05 30.13
N TRP A 227 -10.55 0.72 31.19
CA TRP A 227 -9.53 1.17 32.17
C TRP A 227 -10.22 1.44 33.52
N GLN A 228 -9.84 0.73 34.58
CA GLN A 228 -10.34 1.00 35.94
C GLN A 228 -9.62 2.24 36.51
N TYR A 229 -10.32 3.36 36.64
CA TYR A 229 -9.91 4.46 37.50
C TYR A 229 -11.00 4.71 38.55
N SER A 230 -10.66 4.57 39.82
CA SER A 230 -11.51 4.93 40.95
C SER A 230 -11.46 6.45 41.17
N ALA A 231 -12.57 7.16 40.99
CA ALA A 231 -12.69 8.56 41.40
C ALA A 231 -13.22 8.62 42.84
N ARG A 232 -12.47 9.26 43.76
CA ARG A 232 -12.95 9.58 45.11
C ARG A 232 -13.63 10.95 45.08
N TYR A 233 -14.93 11.00 45.39
CA TYR A 233 -15.64 12.26 45.59
C TYR A 233 -15.90 12.46 47.09
N LEU A 234 -15.47 13.60 47.62
CA LEU A 234 -15.77 14.08 48.98
C LEU A 234 -16.95 15.05 48.88
N CYS A 235 -18.06 14.75 49.56
CA CYS A 235 -19.16 15.71 49.72
C CYS A 235 -19.13 16.21 51.17
N LYS A 236 -18.99 17.53 51.35
CA LYS A 236 -19.32 18.21 52.62
C LYS A 236 -20.79 18.60 52.56
N LEU A 237 -21.57 18.15 53.55
CA LEU A 237 -22.90 18.68 53.80
C LEU A 237 -22.75 20.06 54.44
N GLU A 238 -23.14 21.11 53.73
CA GLU A 238 -23.47 22.41 54.34
C GLU A 238 -24.96 22.41 54.69
N GLN A 239 -25.28 22.99 55.86
CA GLN A 239 -26.62 23.00 56.48
C GLN A 239 -27.61 23.92 55.75
#